data_AF-A0A1B9FUT8-F1
#
_entry.id   AF-A0A1B9FUT8-F1
#
_cell.length_a   1.000
_cell.length_b   1.000
_cell.length_c   1.000
_cell.angle_alpha   90.00
_cell.angle_beta   90.00
_cell.angle_gamma   90.00
#
_symmetry.space_group_name_H-M   'P 1'
#
loop_
_entity.id
_entity.type
_entity.pdbx_description
1 polymer ?
#
loop_
_entity_poly.entity_id
_entity_poly.type
_entity_poly.pdbx_seq_one_letter_code
_entity_poly.pdbx_strand_id
1 'polypeptide(L)'
;MSLLPKLRPKLKRRTTLDIGTSFEKHALRYFNDELHMDLRRVGGAGDGGIDLRGWWWLPRSTDSSSGLQDTADGLSREVGIDKLGLKDVRRVRVVAQCKAEKKSLGPRAVRELEGVMGNLRFRINPNQPLSSSSSTTSLTSDDSFNPEERDIAILVSQSGFTKSTMQYSASSNIPLMLVHLPGGRPTDELSDEQAEEEIEVKSLWWNRALSEGVLGDGIELRKTIGPIGVGVGLWMGGRRVGRCGPGKDGGLGI
;
A
#
# COMPACT_ATOMS: atom_id res chain seq x y z
N MET A 1 -54.10 -28.90 16.75
CA MET A 1 -53.14 -28.36 15.77
C MET A 1 -51.81 -28.15 16.47
N SER A 2 -50.87 -29.09 16.33
CA SER A 2 -49.54 -29.02 16.95
C SER A 2 -48.61 -28.12 16.13
N LEU A 3 -48.15 -27.03 16.72
CA LEU A 3 -47.10 -26.17 16.15
C LEU A 3 -45.76 -26.90 16.21
N LEU A 4 -45.25 -27.34 15.05
CA LEU A 4 -43.88 -27.81 14.91
C LEU A 4 -42.91 -26.66 15.22
N PRO A 5 -41.87 -26.85 16.06
CA PRO A 5 -40.88 -25.82 16.30
C PRO A 5 -40.03 -25.62 15.03
N LYS A 6 -40.03 -24.39 14.50
CA LYS A 6 -39.14 -23.98 13.41
C LYS A 6 -37.69 -24.22 13.83
N LEU A 7 -37.03 -25.21 13.22
CA LEU A 7 -35.59 -25.43 13.32
C LEU A 7 -34.88 -24.15 12.85
N ARG A 8 -34.34 -23.37 13.80
CA ARG A 8 -33.43 -22.28 13.45
C ARG A 8 -32.17 -22.91 12.84
N PRO A 9 -31.77 -22.55 11.62
CA PRO A 9 -30.52 -23.06 11.06
C PRO A 9 -29.38 -22.67 11.99
N LYS A 10 -28.55 -23.64 12.37
CA LYS A 10 -27.35 -23.38 13.17
C LYS A 10 -26.41 -22.53 12.31
N LEU A 11 -26.24 -21.26 12.68
CA LEU A 11 -25.23 -20.38 12.11
C LEU A 11 -23.88 -21.11 12.09
N LYS A 12 -23.28 -21.23 10.90
CA LYS A 12 -22.02 -21.95 10.71
C LYS A 12 -20.94 -21.21 11.49
N ARG A 13 -20.36 -21.86 12.51
CA ARG A 13 -19.28 -21.27 13.32
C ARG A 13 -18.11 -20.95 12.40
N ARG A 14 -17.83 -19.66 12.24
CA ARG A 14 -16.77 -19.18 11.34
C ARG A 14 -15.39 -19.55 11.86
N THR A 15 -14.52 -19.92 10.95
CA THR A 15 -13.14 -20.26 11.29
C THR A 15 -12.29 -18.99 11.36
N THR A 16 -11.15 -19.07 12.03
CA THR A 16 -10.14 -17.99 12.02
C THR A 16 -9.62 -17.72 10.62
N LEU A 17 -9.56 -18.75 9.78
CA LEU A 17 -9.18 -18.65 8.37
C LEU A 17 -10.18 -17.81 7.57
N ASP A 18 -11.48 -18.02 7.76
CA ASP A 18 -12.54 -17.26 7.06
C ASP A 18 -12.48 -15.77 7.43
N ILE A 19 -12.27 -15.48 8.72
CA ILE A 19 -12.15 -14.10 9.23
C ILE A 19 -10.91 -13.42 8.65
N GLY A 20 -9.76 -14.10 8.68
CA GLY A 20 -8.50 -13.59 8.11
C GLY A 20 -8.64 -13.32 6.61
N THR A 21 -9.15 -14.30 5.86
CA THR A 21 -9.33 -14.19 4.41
C THR A 21 -10.27 -13.05 4.02
N SER A 22 -11.37 -12.88 4.77
CA SER A 22 -12.31 -11.77 4.57
C SER A 22 -11.64 -10.41 4.83
N PHE A 23 -10.83 -10.32 5.88
CA PHE A 23 -10.12 -9.10 6.22
C PHE A 23 -9.04 -8.74 5.18
N GLU A 24 -8.30 -9.73 4.68
CA GLU A 24 -7.32 -9.54 3.60
C GLU A 24 -7.99 -9.00 2.32
N LYS A 25 -9.16 -9.53 1.94
CA LYS A 25 -9.93 -9.04 0.79
C LYS A 25 -10.39 -7.59 0.99
N HIS A 26 -10.80 -7.24 2.21
CA HIS A 26 -11.20 -5.89 2.56
C HIS A 26 -10.04 -4.90 2.46
N ALA A 27 -8.86 -5.26 3.00
CA ALA A 27 -7.65 -4.47 2.86
C ALA A 27 -7.20 -4.35 1.39
N LEU A 28 -7.30 -5.43 0.62
CA LEU A 28 -6.98 -5.45 -0.80
C LEU A 28 -7.82 -4.45 -1.60
N ARG A 29 -9.14 -4.43 -1.38
CA ARG A 29 -10.06 -3.47 -2.01
C ARG A 29 -9.64 -2.04 -1.69
N TYR A 30 -9.40 -1.75 -0.41
CA TYR A 30 -8.94 -0.43 0.02
C TYR A 30 -7.68 0.04 -0.71
N PHE A 31 -6.63 -0.78 -0.77
CA PHE A 31 -5.38 -0.37 -1.42
C PHE A 31 -5.51 -0.16 -2.92
N ASN A 32 -6.27 -1.03 -3.60
CA ASN A 32 -6.40 -0.97 -5.05
C ASN A 32 -7.34 0.16 -5.51
N ASP A 33 -8.37 0.46 -4.74
CA ASP A 33 -9.39 1.43 -5.11
C ASP A 33 -9.03 2.83 -4.59
N GLU A 34 -8.63 2.98 -3.32
CA GLU A 34 -8.39 4.30 -2.69
C GLU A 34 -6.95 4.82 -2.85
N LEU A 35 -5.95 3.93 -2.75
CA LEU A 35 -4.53 4.30 -2.92
C LEU A 35 -4.00 4.03 -4.33
N HIS A 36 -4.84 3.49 -5.21
CA HIS A 36 -4.52 3.16 -6.60
C HIS A 36 -3.27 2.28 -6.75
N MET A 37 -3.06 1.36 -5.81
CA MET A 37 -2.09 0.29 -5.94
C MET A 37 -2.62 -0.80 -6.88
N ASP A 38 -1.73 -1.71 -7.29
CA ASP A 38 -2.10 -2.99 -7.92
C ASP A 38 -1.54 -4.10 -7.05
N LEU A 39 -2.28 -4.42 -6.00
CA LEU A 39 -1.98 -5.53 -5.12
C LEU A 39 -2.83 -6.74 -5.51
N ARG A 40 -2.31 -7.91 -5.15
CA ARG A 40 -3.04 -9.18 -5.17
C ARG A 40 -2.85 -9.90 -3.86
N ARG A 41 -3.87 -10.65 -3.45
CA ARG A 41 -3.80 -11.55 -2.30
C ARG A 41 -2.89 -12.73 -2.63
N VAL A 42 -2.01 -13.05 -1.69
CA VAL A 42 -1.11 -14.21 -1.72
C VAL A 42 -1.08 -14.99 -0.41
N GLY A 43 -1.79 -14.49 0.61
CA GLY A 43 -1.89 -15.12 1.91
C GLY A 43 -2.33 -16.59 1.85
N GLY A 44 -1.62 -17.44 2.59
CA GLY A 44 -1.80 -18.88 2.60
C GLY A 44 -0.69 -19.63 3.35
N ALA A 45 -0.82 -20.95 3.49
CA ALA A 45 0.22 -21.74 4.15
C ALA A 45 1.57 -21.59 3.41
N GLY A 46 2.60 -21.11 4.11
CA GLY A 46 3.96 -20.95 3.56
C GLY A 46 4.23 -19.62 2.86
N ASP A 47 3.35 -18.63 2.96
CA ASP A 47 3.52 -17.28 2.38
C ASP A 47 4.64 -16.43 3.01
N GLY A 48 5.27 -16.93 4.08
CA GLY A 48 6.33 -16.22 4.79
C GLY A 48 5.84 -15.01 5.57
N GLY A 49 4.53 -14.91 5.85
CA GLY A 49 3.91 -13.80 6.57
C GLY A 49 3.50 -12.62 5.69
N ILE A 50 3.42 -12.81 4.36
CA ILE A 50 2.95 -11.81 3.39
C ILE A 50 1.55 -12.19 2.93
N ASP A 51 0.58 -11.31 3.19
CA ASP A 51 -0.81 -11.54 2.81
C ASP A 51 -1.14 -10.91 1.44
N LEU A 52 -0.60 -9.72 1.15
CA LEU A 52 -0.77 -9.03 -0.12
C LEU A 52 0.59 -8.64 -0.71
N ARG A 53 0.70 -8.67 -2.04
CA ARG A 53 1.88 -8.17 -2.76
C ARG A 53 1.51 -7.52 -4.08
N GLY A 54 2.33 -6.60 -4.54
CA GLY A 54 2.15 -5.99 -5.84
C GLY A 54 2.97 -4.72 -6.01
N TRP A 55 2.38 -3.74 -6.69
CA TRP A 55 3.08 -2.53 -7.11
C TRP A 55 2.29 -1.26 -6.78
N TRP A 56 3.04 -0.19 -6.52
CA TRP A 56 2.52 1.16 -6.50
C TRP A 56 3.24 2.01 -7.53
N TRP A 57 2.50 2.59 -8.47
CA TRP A 57 3.04 3.50 -9.47
C TRP A 57 3.05 4.90 -8.89
N LEU A 58 4.26 5.42 -8.72
CA LEU A 58 4.51 6.75 -8.18
C LEU A 58 5.11 7.61 -9.28
N PRO A 59 4.67 8.87 -9.44
CA PRO A 59 5.40 9.80 -10.29
C PRO A 59 6.84 9.92 -9.79
N ARG A 60 7.82 10.09 -10.68
CA ARG A 60 9.17 10.46 -10.26
C ARG A 60 9.18 11.94 -9.90
N SER A 61 9.76 12.26 -8.75
CA SER A 61 10.15 13.64 -8.47
C SER A 61 11.28 13.96 -9.44
N THR A 62 11.05 14.89 -10.37
CA THR A 62 12.17 15.48 -11.12
C THR A 62 12.93 16.31 -10.10
N ASP A 63 14.04 15.78 -9.58
CA ASP A 63 14.98 16.62 -8.85
C ASP A 63 15.33 17.79 -9.78
N SER A 64 15.14 19.00 -9.28
CA SER A 64 15.41 20.26 -10.00
C SER A 64 16.91 20.48 -10.29
N SER A 65 17.69 19.41 -10.44
CA SER A 65 19.14 19.38 -10.57
C SER A 65 19.61 18.87 -11.94
N SER A 66 18.74 18.77 -12.95
CA SER A 66 19.15 18.52 -14.34
C SER A 66 18.60 19.57 -15.32
N GLY A 67 19.37 20.65 -15.50
CA GLY A 67 19.49 21.36 -16.77
C GLY A 67 18.41 22.39 -17.12
N LEU A 68 18.68 23.64 -16.78
CA LEU A 68 18.22 24.79 -17.59
C LEU A 68 18.72 24.59 -19.03
N GLN A 69 17.86 24.12 -19.92
CA GLN A 69 17.84 24.54 -21.31
C GLN A 69 16.41 24.94 -21.66
N ASP A 70 16.10 26.19 -21.34
CA ASP A 70 14.98 26.92 -21.91
C ASP A 70 15.10 26.89 -23.44
N THR A 71 14.15 26.22 -24.10
CA THR A 71 13.75 26.60 -25.45
C THR A 71 12.25 26.83 -25.42
N ALA A 72 11.92 28.11 -25.46
CA ALA A 72 10.56 28.59 -25.62
C ALA A 72 10.04 28.14 -26.99
N ASP A 73 8.90 27.47 -27.01
CA ASP A 73 7.90 27.78 -28.03
C ASP A 73 6.49 27.40 -27.58
N GLY A 74 5.57 28.31 -27.83
CA GLY A 74 4.21 28.29 -27.30
C GLY A 74 3.18 27.61 -28.21
N LEU A 75 1.97 27.61 -27.65
CA LEU A 75 0.64 27.52 -28.29
C LEU A 75 -0.05 26.14 -28.37
N SER A 76 -1.25 26.16 -27.74
CA SER A 76 -2.45 25.36 -28.03
C SER A 76 -2.50 23.91 -27.51
N ARG A 77 -3.37 23.68 -26.52
CA ARG A 77 -4.45 22.67 -26.51
C ARG A 77 -4.84 22.28 -25.08
N GLU A 78 -6.10 21.85 -24.98
CA GLU A 78 -6.83 21.31 -23.84
C GLU A 78 -5.93 20.57 -22.84
N VAL A 79 -6.14 20.85 -21.54
CA VAL A 79 -5.23 20.43 -20.47
C VAL A 79 -5.49 18.98 -20.11
N GLY A 80 -4.97 18.08 -20.95
CA GLY A 80 -4.78 16.66 -20.65
C GLY A 80 -3.62 16.44 -19.68
N ILE A 81 -3.57 15.23 -19.13
CA ILE A 81 -2.64 14.73 -18.10
C ILE A 81 -1.14 15.00 -18.41
N ASP A 82 -0.82 15.27 -19.67
CA ASP A 82 0.52 15.58 -20.18
C ASP A 82 1.17 16.84 -19.59
N LYS A 83 0.39 17.80 -19.03
CA LYS A 83 0.93 19.07 -18.50
C LYS A 83 1.47 19.01 -17.06
N LEU A 84 1.33 17.89 -16.34
CA LEU A 84 1.95 17.71 -15.01
C LEU A 84 3.39 17.17 -15.07
N GLY A 85 3.96 16.97 -16.26
CA GLY A 85 5.32 16.41 -16.39
C GLY A 85 5.41 14.93 -15.99
N LEU A 86 4.27 14.23 -15.87
CA LEU A 86 4.17 12.82 -15.46
C LEU A 86 4.70 11.80 -16.50
N LYS A 87 5.63 12.21 -17.37
CA LYS A 87 6.30 11.29 -18.32
C LYS A 87 7.16 10.25 -17.61
N ASP A 88 7.53 10.49 -16.36
CA ASP A 88 8.37 9.58 -15.58
C ASP A 88 7.58 9.04 -14.38
N VAL A 89 7.06 7.82 -14.52
CA VAL A 89 6.39 7.06 -13.45
C VAL A 89 7.29 5.88 -13.12
N ARG A 90 7.52 5.65 -11.83
CA ARG A 90 8.22 4.46 -11.35
C ARG A 90 7.28 3.52 -10.61
N ARG A 91 7.61 2.24 -10.65
CA ARG A 91 6.92 1.20 -9.89
C ARG A 91 7.69 0.93 -8.60
N VAL A 92 6.99 0.86 -7.48
CA VAL A 92 7.56 0.46 -6.20
C VAL A 92 6.92 -0.83 -5.75
N ARG A 93 7.74 -1.81 -5.33
CA ARG A 93 7.22 -3.06 -4.76
C ARG A 93 6.53 -2.78 -3.43
N VAL A 94 5.35 -3.32 -3.28
CA VAL A 94 4.58 -3.27 -2.04
C VAL A 94 4.35 -4.69 -1.54
N VAL A 95 4.61 -4.89 -0.26
CA VAL A 95 4.20 -6.09 0.47
C VAL A 95 3.39 -5.68 1.69
N ALA A 96 2.33 -6.43 1.98
CA ALA A 96 1.48 -6.15 3.12
C ALA A 96 1.21 -7.39 3.96
N GLN A 97 1.15 -7.18 5.27
CA GLN A 97 0.66 -8.16 6.24
C GLN A 97 -0.63 -7.64 6.87
N CYS A 98 -1.65 -8.49 6.95
CA CYS A 98 -2.97 -8.21 7.46
C CYS A 98 -3.22 -9.01 8.74
N LYS A 99 -3.65 -8.34 9.82
CA LYS A 99 -3.96 -8.98 11.09
C LYS A 99 -5.38 -8.65 11.53
N ALA A 100 -6.24 -9.67 11.48
CA ALA A 100 -7.63 -9.62 11.96
C ALA A 100 -7.73 -10.03 13.44
N GLU A 101 -6.96 -9.36 14.30
CA GLU A 101 -6.95 -9.64 15.74
C GLU A 101 -8.01 -8.83 16.50
N LYS A 102 -8.38 -9.29 17.70
CA LYS A 102 -9.29 -8.53 18.58
C LYS A 102 -8.58 -7.39 19.31
N LYS A 103 -7.27 -7.52 19.53
CA LYS A 103 -6.46 -6.60 20.33
C LYS A 103 -5.53 -5.83 19.41
N SER A 104 -5.28 -4.57 19.73
CA SER A 104 -4.33 -3.73 19.00
C SER A 104 -2.95 -4.39 18.92
N LEU A 105 -2.30 -4.26 17.76
CA LEU A 105 -1.04 -4.93 17.50
C LEU A 105 0.10 -4.25 18.27
N GLY A 106 0.93 -5.09 18.89
CA GLY A 106 2.17 -4.70 19.55
C GLY A 106 3.37 -4.64 18.59
N PRO A 107 4.52 -4.13 19.05
CA PRO A 107 5.72 -3.91 18.23
C PRO A 107 6.34 -5.20 17.68
N ARG A 108 5.91 -6.36 18.21
CA ARG A 108 6.29 -7.67 17.66
C ARG A 108 5.89 -7.81 16.19
N ALA A 109 4.71 -7.34 15.80
CA ALA A 109 4.25 -7.44 14.41
C ALA A 109 5.14 -6.64 13.44
N VAL A 110 5.63 -5.48 13.87
CA VAL A 110 6.58 -4.68 13.09
C VAL A 110 7.92 -5.41 12.93
N ARG A 111 8.45 -6.00 14.02
CA ARG A 111 9.70 -6.80 13.95
C ARG A 111 9.58 -8.03 13.06
N GLU A 112 8.43 -8.70 13.10
CA GLU A 112 8.15 -9.84 12.22
C GLU A 112 8.17 -9.37 10.76
N LEU A 113 7.50 -8.26 10.43
CA LEU A 113 7.50 -7.68 9.09
C LEU A 113 8.90 -7.19 8.65
N GLU A 114 9.69 -6.61 9.54
CA GLU A 114 11.11 -6.27 9.28
C GLU A 114 11.93 -7.49 8.88
N GLY A 115 11.75 -8.63 9.56
CA GLY A 115 12.39 -9.89 9.21
C GLY A 115 11.98 -10.38 7.82
N VAL A 116 10.70 -10.25 7.46
CA VAL A 116 10.19 -10.55 6.11
C VAL A 116 10.88 -9.66 5.06
N MET A 117 10.94 -8.35 5.30
CA MET A 117 11.59 -7.40 4.39
C MET A 117 13.09 -7.67 4.23
N GLY A 118 13.78 -8.03 5.32
CA GLY A 118 15.19 -8.44 5.27
C GLY A 118 15.40 -9.68 4.40
N ASN A 119 14.55 -10.69 4.57
CA ASN A 119 14.61 -11.92 3.77
C ASN A 119 14.33 -11.67 2.27
N LEU A 120 13.37 -10.80 1.94
CA LEU A 120 13.08 -10.44 0.54
C LEU A 120 14.28 -9.75 -0.12
N ARG A 121 14.91 -8.80 0.58
CA ARG A 121 16.10 -8.10 0.07
C ARG A 121 17.27 -9.05 -0.18
N PHE A 122 17.51 -9.98 0.75
CA PHE A 122 18.56 -10.97 0.60
C PHE A 122 18.32 -11.93 -0.58
N ARG A 123 17.07 -12.34 -0.82
CA ARG A 123 16.72 -13.22 -1.94
C ARG A 123 16.88 -12.56 -3.31
N ILE A 124 16.63 -11.27 -3.39
CA ILE A 124 16.74 -10.52 -4.66
C ILE A 124 18.22 -10.25 -4.98
N ASN A 125 19.05 -9.95 -3.97
CA ASN A 125 20.48 -9.68 -4.13
C ASN A 125 21.36 -10.64 -3.31
N PRO A 126 21.46 -11.94 -3.69
CA PRO A 126 22.29 -12.91 -2.96
C PRO A 126 23.79 -12.59 -3.02
N ASN A 127 24.21 -11.72 -3.95
CA ASN A 127 25.61 -11.40 -4.23
C ASN A 127 26.07 -10.01 -3.72
N GLN A 128 25.27 -9.27 -2.96
CA GLN A 128 25.77 -8.08 -2.26
C GLN A 128 26.19 -8.44 -0.84
N PRO A 129 27.50 -8.62 -0.55
CA PRO A 129 27.96 -8.66 0.83
C PRO A 129 27.63 -7.34 1.53
N LEU A 130 27.31 -7.45 2.81
CA LEU A 130 26.94 -6.37 3.72
C LEU A 130 28.12 -5.42 3.95
N SER A 131 28.43 -4.58 2.97
CA SER A 131 29.48 -3.55 3.09
C SER A 131 28.92 -2.20 2.64
N SER A 132 28.65 -1.37 3.65
CA SER A 132 28.53 0.08 3.55
C SER A 132 29.74 0.69 2.85
N SER A 133 29.56 1.22 1.64
CA SER A 133 30.11 2.50 1.13
C SER A 133 30.18 2.53 -0.41
N SER A 134 29.65 3.63 -0.96
CA SER A 134 30.11 4.40 -2.11
C SER A 134 30.53 3.69 -3.43
N SER A 135 29.85 4.11 -4.50
CA SER A 135 30.43 4.61 -5.78
C SER A 135 30.28 3.75 -7.07
N THR A 136 29.57 4.37 -8.03
CA THR A 136 29.83 4.55 -9.48
C THR A 136 29.95 3.40 -10.50
N THR A 137 29.22 3.62 -11.62
CA THR A 137 29.37 3.12 -13.01
C THR A 137 28.93 1.66 -13.28
N SER A 138 28.16 1.31 -14.31
CA SER A 138 28.18 1.78 -15.71
C SER A 138 26.90 1.38 -16.49
N LEU A 139 26.65 2.11 -17.57
CA LEU A 139 25.55 1.97 -18.53
C LEU A 139 25.57 0.60 -19.26
N THR A 140 24.43 -0.09 -19.34
CA THR A 140 23.80 -0.66 -20.56
C THR A 140 22.69 -1.67 -20.17
N SER A 141 21.58 -1.65 -20.94
CA SER A 141 20.39 -2.54 -20.90
C SER A 141 19.39 -2.41 -19.73
N ASP A 142 18.42 -1.51 -19.91
CA ASP A 142 16.96 -1.76 -19.98
C ASP A 142 16.36 -2.90 -19.10
N ASP A 143 16.61 -2.85 -17.79
CA ASP A 143 15.76 -3.26 -16.63
C ASP A 143 16.66 -3.27 -15.37
N SER A 144 17.57 -2.30 -15.29
CA SER A 144 18.60 -2.23 -14.27
C SER A 144 17.94 -1.78 -12.96
N PHE A 145 17.63 -2.74 -12.09
CA PHE A 145 17.14 -2.52 -10.73
C PHE A 145 17.94 -1.41 -10.06
N ASN A 146 17.34 -0.24 -9.91
CA ASN A 146 17.96 0.86 -9.20
C ASN A 146 18.00 0.47 -7.72
N PRO A 147 19.18 0.30 -7.08
CA PRO A 147 19.28 -0.12 -5.67
C PRO A 147 18.62 0.88 -4.69
N GLU A 148 18.26 2.06 -5.20
CA GLU A 148 17.47 3.11 -4.55
C GLU A 148 15.97 2.77 -4.41
N GLU A 149 15.42 1.84 -5.21
CA GLU A 149 14.00 1.46 -5.12
C GLU A 149 13.75 0.54 -3.93
N ARG A 150 13.55 1.16 -2.77
CA ARG A 150 13.21 0.46 -1.53
C ARG A 150 11.76 -0.03 -1.58
N ASP A 151 11.59 -1.31 -1.29
CA ASP A 151 10.27 -1.93 -1.09
C ASP A 151 9.52 -1.27 0.06
N ILE A 152 8.22 -1.10 -0.11
CA ILE A 152 7.31 -0.59 0.92
C ILE A 152 6.70 -1.77 1.66
N ALA A 153 6.78 -1.72 2.98
CA ALA A 153 6.08 -2.61 3.88
C ALA A 153 4.79 -1.94 4.37
N ILE A 154 3.68 -2.67 4.35
CA ILE A 154 2.42 -2.21 4.92
C ILE A 154 1.96 -3.20 5.99
N LEU A 155 1.69 -2.71 7.19
CA LEU A 155 1.04 -3.51 8.23
C LEU A 155 -0.39 -3.02 8.43
N VAL A 156 -1.34 -3.92 8.24
CA VAL A 156 -2.77 -3.63 8.33
C VAL A 156 -3.36 -4.32 9.55
N SER A 157 -4.06 -3.55 10.39
CA SER A 157 -4.67 -4.03 11.62
C SER A 157 -6.16 -3.73 11.66
N GLN A 158 -6.97 -4.74 11.96
CA GLN A 158 -8.41 -4.57 12.19
C GLN A 158 -8.70 -3.78 13.49
N SER A 159 -7.83 -3.89 14.48
CA SER A 159 -8.00 -3.33 15.83
C SER A 159 -6.99 -2.23 16.17
N GLY A 160 -6.30 -1.69 15.16
CA GLY A 160 -5.30 -0.65 15.30
C GLY A 160 -3.98 -1.11 15.97
N PHE A 161 -3.23 -0.15 16.49
CA PHE A 161 -1.86 -0.32 16.97
C PHE A 161 -1.68 0.26 18.37
N THR A 162 -0.85 -0.37 19.19
CA THR A 162 -0.47 0.21 20.47
C THR A 162 0.45 1.41 20.29
N LYS A 163 0.50 2.30 21.28
CA LYS A 163 1.45 3.44 21.29
C LYS A 163 2.91 2.99 21.11
N SER A 164 3.29 1.87 21.75
CA SER A 164 4.62 1.29 21.61
C SER A 164 4.93 0.83 20.18
N THR A 165 3.94 0.33 19.43
CA THR A 165 4.09 0.00 18.01
C THR A 165 4.36 1.24 17.18
N MET A 166 3.61 2.31 17.41
CA MET A 166 3.79 3.59 16.70
C MET A 166 5.15 4.22 16.96
N GLN A 167 5.63 4.15 18.20
CA GLN A 167 6.97 4.66 18.57
C GLN A 167 8.07 3.82 17.92
N TYR A 168 7.93 2.50 17.94
CA TYR A 168 8.91 1.60 17.34
C TYR A 168 8.98 1.78 15.82
N SER A 169 7.83 1.86 15.14
CA SER A 169 7.76 2.05 13.69
C SER A 169 8.39 3.38 13.27
N ALA A 170 8.32 4.43 14.10
CA ALA A 170 8.94 5.73 13.83
C ALA A 170 10.47 5.64 13.73
N SER A 171 11.09 4.76 14.52
CA SER A 171 12.53 4.51 14.52
C SER A 171 12.98 3.44 13.51
N SER A 172 12.04 2.77 12.84
CA SER A 172 12.37 1.70 11.90
C SER A 172 12.98 2.24 10.60
N ASN A 173 13.97 1.53 10.06
CA ASN A 173 14.65 1.88 8.81
C ASN A 173 13.98 1.27 7.56
N ILE A 174 12.96 0.43 7.72
CA ILE A 174 12.18 -0.05 6.58
C ILE A 174 11.14 1.00 6.19
N PRO A 175 10.92 1.29 4.89
CA PRO A 175 9.80 2.13 4.46
C PRO A 175 8.48 1.48 4.88
N LEU A 176 7.81 2.03 5.89
CA LEU A 176 6.71 1.36 6.57
C LEU A 176 5.48 2.26 6.66
N MET A 177 4.33 1.69 6.31
CA MET A 177 3.02 2.27 6.53
C MET A 177 2.19 1.38 7.47
N LEU A 178 1.54 2.00 8.45
CA LEU A 178 0.61 1.35 9.38
C LEU A 178 -0.81 1.81 9.04
N VAL A 179 -1.71 0.84 8.83
CA VAL A 179 -3.10 1.09 8.43
C VAL A 179 -4.04 0.44 9.43
N HIS A 180 -4.89 1.26 10.07
CA HIS A 180 -5.98 0.78 10.90
C HIS A 180 -7.25 0.81 10.08
N LEU A 181 -7.67 -0.39 9.67
CA LEU A 181 -8.83 -0.61 8.82
C LEU A 181 -9.85 -1.43 9.62
N PRO A 182 -10.84 -0.81 10.29
CA PRO A 182 -11.94 -1.55 10.89
C PRO A 182 -12.74 -2.29 9.80
N GLY A 183 -13.60 -3.23 10.20
CA GLY A 183 -14.46 -3.95 9.25
C GLY A 183 -13.77 -5.15 8.61
N GLY A 184 -14.22 -5.55 7.42
CA GLY A 184 -13.74 -6.75 6.72
C GLY A 184 -14.08 -8.07 7.42
N ARG A 185 -14.97 -8.05 8.43
CA ARG A 185 -15.60 -9.26 8.94
C ARG A 185 -16.70 -9.65 7.96
N PRO A 186 -16.87 -10.93 7.62
CA PRO A 186 -18.04 -11.30 6.85
C PRO A 186 -19.29 -10.87 7.66
N THR A 187 -20.41 -10.51 7.04
CA THR A 187 -21.68 -10.30 7.76
C THR A 187 -22.45 -11.61 7.78
N ASP A 188 -23.15 -11.93 8.88
CA ASP A 188 -23.89 -13.21 9.03
C ASP A 188 -25.22 -13.21 8.27
N GLU A 189 -25.56 -12.10 7.61
CA GLU A 189 -26.82 -11.91 6.90
C GLU A 189 -26.66 -12.24 5.41
N LEU A 190 -27.54 -13.13 4.94
CA LEU A 190 -27.64 -13.67 3.58
C LEU A 190 -28.12 -12.62 2.55
N SER A 191 -27.71 -11.36 2.68
CA SER A 191 -28.01 -10.33 1.70
C SER A 191 -26.74 -10.01 0.93
N ASP A 192 -26.65 -10.51 -0.30
CA ASP A 192 -25.65 -10.14 -1.31
C ASP A 192 -25.68 -8.63 -1.68
N GLU A 193 -26.44 -7.80 -0.96
CA GLU A 193 -26.65 -6.36 -1.20
C GLU A 193 -25.68 -5.44 -0.44
N GLN A 194 -24.78 -5.94 0.42
CA GLN A 194 -23.80 -5.12 1.16
C GLN A 194 -22.45 -4.94 0.44
N ALA A 195 -22.38 -5.21 -0.87
CA ALA A 195 -21.14 -5.17 -1.65
C ALA A 195 -20.52 -3.76 -1.80
N GLU A 196 -21.17 -2.70 -1.34
CA GLU A 196 -20.73 -1.31 -1.53
C GLU A 196 -20.66 -0.48 -0.24
N GLU A 197 -20.52 -1.10 0.94
CA GLU A 197 -20.13 -0.31 2.10
C GLU A 197 -18.77 0.36 1.86
N GLU A 198 -18.77 1.68 1.94
CA GLU A 198 -17.58 2.51 1.82
C GLU A 198 -16.58 2.14 2.91
N ILE A 199 -15.32 1.94 2.52
CA ILE A 199 -14.30 1.45 3.45
C ILE A 199 -13.85 2.60 4.35
N GLU A 200 -14.29 2.57 5.61
CA GLU A 200 -13.82 3.50 6.63
C GLU A 200 -12.37 3.18 7.05
N VAL A 201 -11.46 4.13 6.86
CA VAL A 201 -10.13 4.07 7.48
C VAL A 201 -10.14 4.86 8.78
N LYS A 202 -9.72 4.24 9.90
CA LYS A 202 -9.62 4.96 11.17
C LYS A 202 -8.33 5.73 11.34
N SER A 203 -7.21 5.13 10.95
CA SER A 203 -5.92 5.81 11.02
C SER A 203 -4.92 5.26 10.01
N LEU A 204 -4.11 6.17 9.48
CA LEU A 204 -2.97 5.90 8.63
C LEU A 204 -1.76 6.62 9.22
N TRP A 205 -0.63 5.95 9.17
CA TRP A 205 0.64 6.48 9.66
C TRP A 205 1.77 5.89 8.83
N TRP A 206 2.84 6.66 8.64
CA TRP A 206 4.02 6.22 7.92
C TRP A 206 5.27 6.82 8.55
N ASN A 207 6.41 6.16 8.35
CA ASN A 207 7.68 6.60 8.90
C ASN A 207 8.50 7.44 7.92
N ARG A 208 9.59 8.00 8.46
CA ARG A 208 10.55 8.81 7.72
C ARG A 208 11.19 8.05 6.55
N ALA A 209 11.46 6.76 6.72
CA ALA A 209 12.02 5.92 5.66
C ALA A 209 11.07 5.80 4.45
N LEU A 210 9.75 5.86 4.66
CA LEU A 210 8.78 5.92 3.58
C LEU A 210 8.74 7.32 2.95
N SER A 211 8.55 8.37 3.76
CA SER A 211 8.36 9.72 3.23
C SER A 211 9.62 10.27 2.54
N GLU A 212 10.76 10.25 3.20
CA GLU A 212 11.99 10.84 2.65
C GLU A 212 12.75 9.84 1.77
N GLY A 213 12.62 8.54 2.05
CA GLY A 213 13.36 7.51 1.32
C GLY A 213 12.67 7.08 0.04
N VAL A 214 11.41 6.64 0.13
CA VAL A 214 10.69 6.16 -1.05
C VAL A 214 10.00 7.31 -1.75
N LEU A 215 9.13 8.07 -1.08
CA LEU A 215 8.34 9.10 -1.75
C LEU A 215 9.20 10.29 -2.22
N GLY A 216 10.22 10.65 -1.44
CA GLY A 216 11.09 11.79 -1.71
C GLY A 216 10.39 13.12 -1.47
N ASP A 217 11.06 14.22 -1.83
CA ASP A 217 10.59 15.57 -1.48
C ASP A 217 9.42 16.07 -2.36
N GLY A 218 9.22 15.47 -3.54
CA GLY A 218 8.19 15.88 -4.49
C GLY A 218 6.82 15.21 -4.28
N ILE A 219 6.74 14.17 -3.45
CA ILE A 219 5.51 13.38 -3.25
C ILE A 219 5.14 13.39 -1.76
N GLU A 220 3.95 13.87 -1.47
CA GLU A 220 3.40 13.88 -0.13
C GLU A 220 2.25 12.89 0.00
N LEU A 221 2.30 12.04 1.03
CA LEU A 221 1.12 11.31 1.46
C LEU A 221 0.32 12.22 2.40
N ARG A 222 -0.93 12.55 2.03
CA ARG A 222 -1.78 13.41 2.88
C ARG A 222 -3.01 12.67 3.35
N LYS A 223 -3.34 12.91 4.62
CA LYS A 223 -4.59 12.49 5.25
C LYS A 223 -5.62 13.60 5.08
N THR A 224 -6.75 13.31 4.44
CA THR A 224 -7.88 14.23 4.31
C THR A 224 -9.02 13.78 5.21
N ILE A 225 -9.53 14.67 6.04
CA ILE A 225 -10.69 14.41 6.90
C ILE A 225 -11.90 15.02 6.21
N GLY A 226 -12.78 14.17 5.71
CA GLY A 226 -14.04 14.55 5.07
C GLY A 226 -15.25 14.14 5.92
N PRO A 227 -16.46 14.54 5.50
CA PRO A 227 -17.71 14.15 6.16
C PRO A 227 -17.94 12.63 6.13
N ILE A 228 -17.30 11.91 5.20
CA ILE A 228 -17.43 10.47 5.02
C ILE A 228 -16.30 9.69 5.71
N GLY A 229 -15.34 10.38 6.32
CA GLY A 229 -14.27 9.77 7.11
C GLY A 229 -12.88 10.23 6.70
N VAL A 230 -11.89 9.37 6.91
CA VAL A 230 -10.49 9.65 6.60
C VAL A 230 -10.14 9.08 5.23
N GLY A 231 -9.91 9.97 4.27
CA GLY A 231 -9.25 9.64 3.01
C GLY A 231 -7.73 9.75 3.13
N VAL A 232 -7.00 8.97 2.33
CA VAL A 232 -5.59 9.21 2.08
C VAL A 232 -5.36 9.25 0.57
N GLY A 233 -4.49 10.15 0.15
CA GLY A 233 -4.08 10.27 -1.23
C GLY A 233 -2.63 10.70 -1.33
N LEU A 234 -2.04 10.40 -2.47
CA LEU A 234 -0.78 11.00 -2.88
C LEU A 234 -1.04 12.41 -3.39
N TRP A 235 -0.11 13.31 -3.10
CA TRP A 235 -0.13 14.70 -3.53
C TRP A 235 1.21 15.08 -4.12
N MET A 236 1.20 15.83 -5.20
CA MET A 236 2.39 16.38 -5.85
C MET A 236 2.07 17.79 -6.31
N GLY A 237 2.93 18.76 -5.99
CA GLY A 237 2.70 20.17 -6.33
C GLY A 237 1.36 20.72 -5.82
N GLY A 238 0.92 20.27 -4.62
CA GLY A 238 -0.34 20.69 -4.02
C GLY A 238 -1.61 20.13 -4.66
N ARG A 239 -1.51 19.18 -5.60
CA ARG A 239 -2.65 18.50 -6.22
C ARG A 239 -2.68 17.02 -5.87
N ARG A 240 -3.88 16.45 -5.69
CA ARG A 240 -4.04 15.01 -5.48
C ARG A 240 -3.65 14.27 -6.77
N VAL A 241 -2.78 13.29 -6.64
CA VAL A 241 -2.34 12.41 -7.71
C VAL A 241 -3.36 11.28 -7.87
N GLY A 242 -3.83 11.07 -9.10
CA GLY A 242 -4.72 9.97 -9.46
C GLY A 242 -3.97 8.65 -9.67
N ARG A 243 -4.59 7.70 -10.37
CA ARG A 243 -3.92 6.44 -10.77
C ARG A 243 -2.84 6.73 -11.80
N CYS A 244 -1.58 6.38 -11.49
CA CYS A 244 -0.45 6.51 -12.41
C CYS A 244 -0.06 5.19 -13.11
N GLY A 245 -0.63 4.07 -12.69
CA GLY A 245 -0.36 2.75 -13.27
C GLY A 245 -1.18 2.47 -14.53
N PRO A 246 -0.90 1.35 -15.23
CA PRO A 246 -1.71 0.93 -16.37
C PRO A 246 -3.18 0.85 -15.95
N GLY A 247 -4.07 1.33 -16.84
CA GLY A 247 -5.51 1.21 -16.64
C GLY A 247 -5.90 -0.25 -16.38
N LYS A 248 -6.98 -0.48 -15.62
CA LYS A 248 -7.55 -1.83 -15.46
C LYS A 248 -7.98 -2.42 -16.80
N ASP A 249 -8.16 -1.56 -17.80
CA ASP A 249 -8.26 -1.89 -19.22
C ASP A 249 -7.00 -1.37 -19.91
N GLY A 250 -6.40 -2.16 -20.81
CA GLY A 250 -5.18 -1.78 -21.56
C GLY A 250 -5.35 -0.60 -22.53
N GLY A 251 -6.22 0.36 -22.24
CA GLY A 251 -6.34 1.64 -22.94
C GLY A 251 -5.85 2.77 -22.04
N LEU A 252 -5.00 3.63 -22.59
CA LEU A 252 -4.67 4.92 -21.99
C LEU A 252 -5.97 5.66 -21.64
N GLY A 253 -6.24 5.80 -20.34
CA GLY A 253 -7.24 6.72 -19.83
C GLY A 253 -6.66 8.13 -19.88
N ILE A 254 -6.96 8.82 -20.98
CA ILE A 254 -6.72 10.23 -21.28
C ILE A 254 -7.47 11.15 -20.31
#